data_AF-A0A1I2G000-F1
#
_entry.id   AF-A0A1I2G000-F1
#
_cell.length_a   1.000
_cell.length_b   1.000
_cell.length_c   1.000
_cell.angle_alpha   90.00
_cell.angle_beta   90.00
_cell.angle_gamma   90.00
#
_symmetry.space_group_name_H-M   'P 1'
#
loop_
_entity.id
_entity.type
_entity.pdbx_description
1 polymer ?
#
loop_
_entity_poly.entity_id
_entity_poly.type
_entity_poly.pdbx_seq_one_letter_code
_entity_poly.pdbx_strand_id
1 'polypeptide(L)'
;MDRKKWFGLASHLLLGFLFPYVLIGGIVLLYGFMAPSTGSQKAYGTAIILVYALLIIGTNLWTLRRLDFRAKWRWLVIHTALWAAAAIASFAMLRFSE
;
A
#
# COMPACT_ATOMS: atom_id res chain seq x y z
N MET A 1 -8.11 -7.79 -24.63
CA MET A 1 -7.25 -7.65 -23.41
C MET A 1 -7.88 -8.49 -22.29
N ASP A 2 -7.18 -9.48 -21.75
CA ASP A 2 -7.77 -10.48 -20.83
C ASP A 2 -8.42 -9.86 -19.58
N ARG A 3 -9.64 -10.31 -19.23
CA ARG A 3 -10.40 -9.91 -18.02
C ARG A 3 -9.58 -10.00 -16.73
N LYS A 4 -8.64 -10.96 -16.66
CA LYS A 4 -7.73 -11.17 -15.52
C LYS A 4 -6.67 -10.06 -15.37
N LYS A 5 -6.23 -9.45 -16.49
CA LYS A 5 -5.28 -8.32 -16.49
C LYS A 5 -5.95 -7.05 -15.98
N TRP A 6 -7.20 -6.82 -16.39
CA TRP A 6 -8.02 -5.71 -15.89
C TRP A 6 -8.26 -5.80 -14.39
N PHE A 7 -8.56 -6.99 -13.86
CA PHE A 7 -8.71 -7.18 -12.43
C PHE A 7 -7.43 -6.83 -11.67
N GLY A 8 -6.27 -7.32 -12.14
CA GLY A 8 -4.98 -6.99 -11.55
C GLY A 8 -4.65 -5.50 -11.52
N LEU A 9 -4.95 -4.79 -12.63
CA LEU A 9 -4.78 -3.34 -12.72
C LEU A 9 -5.71 -2.61 -11.75
N ALA A 10 -7.00 -2.96 -11.75
CA ALA A 10 -7.99 -2.34 -10.87
C ALA A 10 -7.62 -2.52 -9.39
N SER A 11 -7.16 -3.71 -8.99
CA SER A 11 -6.69 -3.96 -7.63
C SER A 11 -5.47 -3.11 -7.27
N HIS A 12 -4.49 -2.96 -8.16
CA HIS A 12 -3.33 -2.10 -7.89
C HIS A 12 -3.72 -0.62 -7.79
N LEU A 13 -4.64 -0.15 -8.63
CA LEU A 13 -5.16 1.22 -8.55
C LEU A 13 -5.92 1.45 -7.23
N LEU A 14 -6.78 0.51 -6.83
CA LEU A 14 -7.54 0.60 -5.58
C LEU A 14 -6.59 0.58 -4.37
N LEU A 15 -5.64 -0.35 -4.33
CA LEU A 15 -4.66 -0.42 -3.26
C LEU A 15 -3.80 0.85 -3.22
N GLY A 16 -3.35 1.35 -4.37
CA GLY A 16 -2.60 2.61 -4.46
C GLY A 16 -3.41 3.81 -3.97
N PHE A 17 -4.70 3.90 -4.30
CA PHE A 17 -5.59 4.96 -3.79
C PHE A 17 -5.78 4.89 -2.28
N LEU A 18 -5.86 3.68 -1.71
CA LEU A 18 -5.99 3.48 -0.26
C LEU A 18 -4.68 3.73 0.50
N PHE A 19 -3.54 3.76 -0.18
CA PHE A 19 -2.23 3.83 0.46
C PHE A 19 -2.00 5.03 1.36
N PRO A 20 -2.30 6.28 0.95
CA PRO A 20 -2.10 7.44 1.81
C PRO A 20 -2.89 7.31 3.12
N TYR A 21 -4.12 6.80 3.04
CA TYR A 21 -4.99 6.61 4.20
C TYR A 21 -4.48 5.52 5.13
N VAL A 22 -4.03 4.38 4.59
CA VAL A 22 -3.47 3.31 5.41
C VAL A 22 -2.14 3.72 6.03
N LEU A 23 -1.32 4.46 5.30
CA LEU A 23 -0.04 4.98 5.79
C LEU A 23 -0.25 5.99 6.93
N ILE A 24 -1.03 7.04 6.68
CA ILE A 24 -1.30 8.10 7.66
C ILE A 24 -2.09 7.53 8.85
N GLY A 25 -3.17 6.80 8.59
CA GLY A 25 -3.98 6.18 9.64
C GLY A 25 -3.18 5.17 10.47
N GLY A 26 -2.31 4.39 9.84
CA GLY A 26 -1.40 3.48 10.51
C GLY A 26 -0.41 4.21 11.44
N ILE A 27 0.21 5.28 10.96
CA ILE A 27 1.12 6.12 11.78
C ILE A 27 0.35 6.70 12.98
N VAL A 28 -0.82 7.29 12.75
CA VAL A 28 -1.64 7.88 13.81
C VAL A 28 -2.06 6.85 14.85
N LEU A 29 -2.47 5.65 14.43
CA LEU A 29 -2.89 4.59 15.35
C LEU A 29 -1.73 3.96 16.12
N LEU A 30 -0.51 3.94 15.58
CA LEU A 30 0.66 3.34 16.22
C LEU A 30 1.43 4.29 17.13
N TYR A 31 1.49 5.57 16.75
CA TYR A 31 2.32 6.57 17.42
C TYR A 31 1.51 7.66 18.12
N GLY A 32 0.23 7.83 17.76
CA GLY A 32 -0.59 8.94 18.22
C GLY A 32 -0.33 10.22 17.40
N PHE A 33 -1.27 11.16 17.47
CA PHE A 33 -1.16 12.47 16.79
C PHE A 33 -1.08 13.64 17.78
N MET A 34 -2.08 13.77 18.66
CA MET A 34 -2.09 14.80 19.73
C MET A 34 -1.96 14.20 21.14
N ALA A 35 -2.20 12.91 21.29
CA ALA A 35 -1.99 12.13 22.49
C ALA A 35 -1.40 10.77 22.11
N PRO A 36 -0.58 10.14 22.97
CA PRO A 36 -0.02 8.84 22.68
C PRO A 36 -1.13 7.81 22.46
N SER A 37 -0.96 6.96 21.44
CA SER A 37 -1.95 5.94 21.09
C SER A 37 -2.10 4.91 22.21
N THR A 38 -3.34 4.53 22.52
CA THR A 38 -3.65 3.46 23.49
C THR A 38 -3.22 2.08 22.97
N GLY A 39 -3.12 1.09 23.87
CA GLY A 39 -2.80 -0.29 23.49
C GLY A 39 -3.77 -0.88 22.45
N SER A 40 -5.07 -0.56 22.56
CA SER A 40 -6.08 -1.00 21.60
C SER A 40 -5.90 -0.33 20.22
N GLN A 41 -5.58 0.96 20.18
CA GLN A 41 -5.29 1.67 18.92
C GLN A 41 -4.07 1.08 18.21
N LYS A 42 -3.01 0.75 18.94
CA LYS A 42 -1.83 0.08 18.39
C LYS A 42 -2.18 -1.28 17.78
N ALA A 43 -3.02 -2.06 18.45
CA ALA A 43 -3.49 -3.35 17.95
C ALA A 43 -4.28 -3.19 16.64
N TYR A 44 -5.22 -2.23 16.58
CA TYR A 44 -5.97 -1.93 15.35
C TYR A 44 -5.08 -1.43 14.22
N GLY A 45 -4.16 -0.48 14.50
CA GLY A 45 -3.21 0.03 13.51
C GLY A 45 -2.34 -1.08 12.93
N THR A 46 -1.83 -1.95 13.80
CA THR A 46 -1.05 -3.14 13.41
C THR A 46 -1.86 -4.06 12.52
N ALA A 47 -3.10 -4.39 12.90
CA ALA A 47 -3.98 -5.25 12.13
C ALA A 47 -4.31 -4.66 10.74
N ILE A 48 -4.62 -3.37 10.66
CA ILE A 48 -4.89 -2.67 9.40
C ILE A 48 -3.69 -2.75 8.46
N ILE A 49 -2.49 -2.43 8.96
CA ILE A 49 -1.25 -2.49 8.16
C ILE A 49 -0.97 -3.93 7.69
N LEU A 50 -1.16 -4.92 8.56
CA LEU A 50 -0.97 -6.34 8.23
C LEU A 50 -1.92 -6.81 7.14
N VAL A 51 -3.22 -6.55 7.30
CA VAL A 51 -4.24 -6.92 6.30
C VAL A 51 -3.92 -6.27 4.96
N TYR A 52 -3.54 -5.00 4.99
CA TYR A 52 -3.20 -4.27 3.78
C TYR A 52 -1.94 -4.81 3.09
N ALA A 53 -0.89 -5.13 3.86
CA ALA A 53 0.32 -5.78 3.34
C ALA A 53 0.00 -7.13 2.70
N LEU A 54 -0.87 -7.95 3.33
CA LEU A 54 -1.32 -9.22 2.77
C LEU A 54 -2.07 -9.04 1.44
N LEU A 55 -2.92 -8.00 1.32
CA LEU A 55 -3.61 -7.68 0.07
C LEU A 55 -2.63 -7.31 -1.05
N ILE A 56 -1.60 -6.51 -0.76
CA ILE A 56 -0.55 -6.15 -1.71
C ILE A 56 0.20 -7.40 -2.17
N ILE A 57 0.62 -8.25 -1.24
CA ILE A 57 1.34 -9.49 -1.54
C ILE A 57 0.45 -10.42 -2.38
N GLY A 58 -0.80 -10.64 -1.96
CA GLY A 58 -1.75 -11.47 -2.70
C GLY A 58 -2.00 -10.97 -4.12
N THR A 59 -2.16 -9.66 -4.29
CA THR A 59 -2.35 -9.04 -5.60
C THR A 59 -1.11 -9.19 -6.48
N ASN A 60 0.10 -8.97 -5.94
CA ASN A 60 1.35 -9.18 -6.66
C ASN A 60 1.56 -10.64 -7.05
N LEU A 61 1.33 -11.59 -6.12
CA LEU A 61 1.43 -13.02 -6.41
C LEU A 61 0.45 -13.41 -7.53
N TRP A 62 -0.80 -12.98 -7.46
CA TRP A 62 -1.80 -13.33 -8.47
C TRP A 62 -1.48 -12.75 -9.86
N THR A 63 -1.08 -11.48 -9.90
CA THR A 63 -0.79 -10.76 -11.15
C THR A 63 0.50 -11.24 -11.81
N LEU A 64 1.54 -11.53 -11.01
CA LEU A 64 2.86 -11.90 -11.52
C LEU A 64 3.07 -13.42 -11.64
N ARG A 65 2.16 -14.29 -11.19
CA ARG A 65 2.38 -15.76 -11.15
C ARG A 65 2.79 -16.40 -12.47
N ARG A 66 2.34 -15.86 -13.61
CA ARG A 66 2.58 -16.43 -14.95
C ARG A 66 3.78 -15.81 -15.69
N LEU A 67 4.48 -14.87 -15.07
CA LEU A 67 5.66 -14.24 -15.67
C LEU A 67 6.92 -15.07 -15.40
N ASP A 68 7.93 -14.89 -16.23
CA ASP A 68 9.29 -15.38 -15.99
C ASP A 68 9.95 -14.63 -14.82
N PHE A 69 10.96 -15.23 -14.19
CA PHE A 69 11.59 -14.68 -12.99
C PHE A 69 12.15 -13.26 -13.20
N ARG A 70 12.73 -12.98 -14.36
CA ARG A 70 13.30 -11.65 -14.67
C ARG A 70 12.20 -10.61 -14.83
N ALA A 71 11.11 -10.93 -15.53
CA ALA A 71 9.97 -10.03 -15.62
C ALA A 71 9.27 -9.85 -14.25
N LYS A 72 9.15 -10.89 -13.42
CA LYS A 72 8.60 -10.76 -12.05
C LYS A 72 9.37 -9.73 -11.24
N TRP A 73 10.71 -9.82 -11.23
CA TRP A 73 11.56 -8.87 -10.52
C TRP A 73 11.42 -7.45 -11.06
N ARG A 74 11.43 -7.30 -12.40
CA ARG A 74 11.22 -5.98 -13.02
C ARG A 74 9.91 -5.34 -12.56
N TRP A 75 8.82 -6.10 -12.56
CA TRP A 75 7.51 -5.60 -12.13
C TRP A 75 7.44 -5.33 -10.62
N LEU A 76 8.03 -6.18 -9.79
CA LEU A 76 8.13 -5.91 -8.34
C LEU A 76 8.87 -4.61 -8.06
N VAL A 77 10.00 -4.35 -8.74
CA VAL A 77 10.74 -3.10 -8.59
C VAL A 77 9.90 -1.90 -9.03
N ILE A 78 9.22 -1.99 -10.18
CA ILE A 78 8.33 -0.93 -10.66
C ILE A 78 7.19 -0.68 -9.67
N HIS A 79 6.54 -1.72 -9.17
CA HIS A 79 5.48 -1.59 -8.18
C HIS A 79 6.02 -0.91 -6.91
N THR A 80 7.12 -1.40 -6.33
CA THR A 80 7.74 -0.78 -5.16
C THR A 80 8.09 0.70 -5.40
N ALA A 81 8.62 1.05 -6.58
CA ALA A 81 8.93 2.43 -6.93
C ALA A 81 7.69 3.32 -7.02
N LEU A 82 6.58 2.82 -7.59
CA LEU A 82 5.30 3.53 -7.65
C LEU A 82 4.71 3.75 -6.26
N TRP A 83 4.82 2.76 -5.37
CA TRP A 83 4.38 2.88 -3.99
C TRP A 83 5.25 3.87 -3.20
N ALA A 84 6.57 3.84 -3.39
CA ALA A 84 7.47 4.83 -2.81
C ALA A 84 7.14 6.25 -3.32
N ALA A 85 6.89 6.42 -4.62
CA ALA A 85 6.48 7.68 -5.20
C ALA A 85 5.13 8.17 -4.62
N ALA A 86 4.16 7.27 -4.43
CA ALA A 86 2.88 7.60 -3.79
C ALA A 86 3.06 8.01 -2.31
N ALA A 87 3.97 7.37 -1.57
CA ALA A 87 4.30 7.78 -0.20
C ALA A 87 4.89 9.18 -0.18
N ILE A 88 5.90 9.43 -1.02
CA ILE A 88 6.55 10.74 -1.13
C ILE A 88 5.51 11.80 -1.51
N ALA A 89 4.65 11.52 -2.49
CA ALA A 89 3.57 12.43 -2.89
C ALA A 89 2.58 12.70 -1.76
N SER A 90 2.23 11.69 -0.95
CA SER A 90 1.34 11.85 0.21
C SER A 90 1.95 12.77 1.27
N PHE A 91 3.24 12.57 1.59
CA PHE A 91 3.96 13.45 2.51
C PHE A 91 4.17 14.86 1.94
N ALA A 92 4.44 14.97 0.64
CA ALA A 92 4.56 16.26 -0.03
C ALA A 92 3.23 17.01 -0.02
N MET A 93 2.12 16.34 -0.32
CA MET A 93 0.78 16.93 -0.23
C MET A 93 0.51 17.45 1.18
N LEU A 94 0.77 16.66 2.23
CA LEU A 94 0.64 17.12 3.62
C LEU A 94 1.47 18.39 3.89
N ARG A 95 2.73 18.43 3.42
CA ARG A 95 3.62 19.58 3.60
C ARG A 95 3.15 20.85 2.88
N PHE A 96 2.53 20.72 1.71
CA PHE A 96 2.11 21.86 0.88
C PHE A 96 0.61 22.18 1.00
N SER A 97 -0.15 21.38 1.74
CA SER A 97 -1.55 21.66 2.11
C SER A 97 -1.68 22.49 3.39
N GLU A 98 -0.58 22.67 4.12
CA GLU A 98 -0.41 23.69 5.16
C GLU A 98 0.07 25.01 4.55
#